data_AF-A0A435GIA5-F1
#
_entry.id   AF-A0A435GIA5-F1
#
_cell.length_a   1.000
_cell.length_b   1.000
_cell.length_c   1.000
_cell.angle_alpha   90.00
_cell.angle_beta   90.00
_cell.angle_gamma   90.00
#
_symmetry.space_group_name_H-M   'P 1'
#
loop_
_entity.id
_entity.type
_entity.pdbx_description
1 polymer ?
#
loop_
_entity_poly.entity_id
_entity_poly.type
_entity_poly.pdbx_seq_one_letter_code
_entity_poly.pdbx_strand_id
1 'polypeptide(L)' 'ATAVTLQPGAAGDLVKVRNIDSGEILSGTVMADGTIQVSAS' A
#
# COMPACT_ATOMS: atom_id res chain seq x y z
N ALA A 1 -11.19 1.69 -2.22
CA ALA A 1 -10.14 2.46 -2.91
C ALA A 1 -9.25 1.48 -3.64
N THR A 2 -8.88 1.78 -4.87
CA THR A 2 -7.97 0.93 -5.66
C THR A 2 -6.59 1.54 -5.60
N ALA A 3 -5.58 0.74 -5.31
CA ALA A 3 -4.19 1.19 -5.28
C ALA A 3 -3.28 0.17 -5.97
N VAL A 4 -2.19 0.67 -6.52
CA VAL A 4 -1.14 -0.15 -7.12
C VAL A 4 0.15 -0.01 -6.32
N THR A 5 0.84 -1.13 -6.10
CA THR A 5 2.15 -1.14 -5.45
C THR A 5 3.19 -0.57 -6.41
N LEU A 6 4.06 0.31 -5.91
CA LEU A 6 5.17 0.86 -6.70
C LEU A 6 6.44 0.01 -6.61
N GLN A 7 6.48 -0.90 -5.63
CA GLN A 7 7.55 -1.87 -5.44
C GLN A 7 6.98 -3.20 -4.93
N PRO A 8 7.69 -4.32 -5.13
CA PRO A 8 7.37 -5.58 -4.45
C PRO A 8 7.58 -5.46 -2.93
N GLY A 9 6.91 -6.32 -2.18
CA GLY A 9 7.09 -6.46 -0.73
C GLY A 9 6.47 -7.77 -0.23
N ALA A 10 6.97 -8.28 0.90
CA ALA A 10 6.47 -9.43 1.62
C ALA A 10 5.74 -9.00 2.90
N ALA A 11 5.03 -9.92 3.54
CA ALA A 11 4.32 -9.63 4.79
C ALA A 11 5.27 -9.04 5.85
N GLY A 12 4.90 -7.89 6.41
CA GLY A 12 5.70 -7.10 7.34
C GLY A 12 6.51 -5.97 6.68
N ASP A 13 6.68 -5.96 5.35
CA ASP A 13 7.41 -4.91 4.66
C ASP A 13 6.59 -3.63 4.57
N LEU A 14 7.29 -2.50 4.71
CA LEU A 14 6.74 -1.18 4.39
C LEU A 14 6.86 -0.91 2.89
N VAL A 15 5.74 -0.65 2.23
CA VAL A 15 5.66 -0.39 0.79
C VAL A 15 4.99 0.93 0.50
N LYS A 16 5.27 1.50 -0.68
CA LYS A 16 4.56 2.65 -1.23
C LYS A 16 3.54 2.18 -2.24
N VAL A 17 2.34 2.75 -2.14
CA VAL A 17 1.24 2.50 -3.06
C VAL A 17 0.73 3.82 -3.61
N ARG A 18 0.30 3.80 -4.88
CA ARG A 18 -0.40 4.92 -5.49
C ARG A 18 -1.90 4.65 -5.44
N ASN A 19 -2.64 5.52 -4.76
CA ASN A 19 -4.09 5.52 -4.84
C ASN A 19 -4.49 5.95 -6.27
N ILE A 20 -5.25 5.12 -6.98
CA ILE A 20 -5.65 5.41 -8.37
C ILE A 20 -6.78 6.43 -8.41
N ASP A 21 -7.59 6.49 -7.35
CA ASP A 21 -8.73 7.38 -7.23
C ASP A 21 -8.26 8.84 -7.00
N SER A 22 -7.30 9.07 -6.10
CA SER A 22 -6.78 10.41 -5.76
C SER A 22 -5.44 10.76 -6.40
N GLY A 23 -4.66 9.77 -6.84
CA GLY A 23 -3.30 9.94 -7.34
C GLY A 23 -2.23 10.07 -6.24
N GLU A 24 -2.62 10.11 -4.97
CA GLU A 24 -1.71 10.24 -3.83
C GLU A 24 -0.82 9.01 -3.64
N ILE A 25 0.39 9.24 -3.13
CA ILE A 25 1.30 8.17 -2.72
C ILE A 25 1.18 7.98 -1.21
N LEU A 26 0.81 6.77 -0.81
CA LEU A 26 0.64 6.36 0.57
C LEU A 26 1.72 5.34 0.95
N SER A 27 2.09 5.31 2.22
CA SER A 27 2.93 4.25 2.80
C SER A 27 2.04 3.30 3.58
N GLY A 28 2.22 2.00 3.40
CA GLY A 28 1.48 0.97 4.11
C GLY A 28 2.31 -0.27 4.36
N THR A 29 1.82 -1.13 5.25
CA THR A 29 2.47 -2.40 5.59
C THR A 29 1.76 -3.54 4.88
N VAL A 30 2.52 -4.43 4.25
CA VAL A 30 1.96 -5.64 3.65
C VAL A 30 1.56 -6.61 4.75
N MET A 31 0.32 -7.07 4.73
CA MET A 31 -0.24 -8.02 5.68
C MET A 31 -0.04 -9.47 5.19
N ALA A 32 -0.19 -10.44 6.09
CA ALA A 32 0.01 -11.86 5.77
C ALA A 32 -0.97 -12.41 4.72
N ASP A 33 -2.13 -11.78 4.55
CA ASP A 33 -3.13 -12.12 3.54
C ASP A 33 -2.90 -11.43 2.18
N GLY A 34 -1.81 -10.69 2.03
CA GLY A 34 -1.45 -9.95 0.83
C GLY A 34 -2.15 -8.60 0.68
N THR A 35 -3.00 -8.20 1.64
CA THR A 35 -3.54 -6.83 1.69
C THR A 35 -2.48 -5.84 2.18
N ILE A 36 -2.72 -4.55 1.96
CA ILE A 36 -1.86 -3.48 2.46
C ILE A 36 -2.65 -2.63 3.42
N GLN A 37 -2.20 -2.58 4.67
CA GLN A 37 -2.77 -1.68 5.66
C GLN A 37 -2.12 -0.30 5.50
N VAL A 38 -2.93 0.66 5.06
CA VAL A 38 -2.58 2.07 4.94
C VAL A 38 -3.33 2.87 6.00
N SER A 39 -2.62 3.75 6.71
CA SER A 39 -3.24 4.72 7.61
C SER A 39 -3.27 6.06 6.89
N ALA A 40 -4.47 6.62 6.68
CA ALA A 40 -4.66 8.01 6.27
C ALA A 40 -5.06 8.81 7.51
N SER A 41 -4.29 9.85 7.82
CA SER A 41 -4.62 10.85 8.84
C SER A 41 -5.50 11.94 8.26
#